data_AF-A0A1G6NY83-F1
#
_entry.id   AF-A0A1G6NY83-F1
#
_cell.length_a   1.000
_cell.length_b   1.000
_cell.length_c   1.000
_cell.angle_alpha   90.00
_cell.angle_beta   90.00
_cell.angle_gamma   90.00
#
_symmetry.space_group_name_H-M   'P 1'
#
loop_
_entity.id
_entity.type
_entity.pdbx_description
1 polymer ?
#
loop_
_entity_poly.entity_id
_entity_poly.type
_entity_poly.pdbx_seq_one_letter_code
_entity_poly.pdbx_strand_id
1 'polypeptide(L)'
;MGCGGGLNDLFRAYGNRDNNRNTGYNDRRQDDTQEKISLIKRLYAEGSIDRDRYYSLKDRAYNGNLSFEQLMNIKESTHDNRDNSSQDNETTEDKSNNKNNSVNKYKEKLKELKSSKEKVESIRLKIQERLNELLQEKEKSEEVAESMISSSEETAREYIEKKLDIEENIQVLKKREKELEKQIDEIDKTMKIIDTKMLDYEAVKLQEELENIKKDI
;
A
#
# COMPACT_ATOMS: atom_id res chain seq x y z
N MET A 1 42.31 26.18 25.35
CA MET A 1 41.54 26.55 24.14
C MET A 1 40.58 25.39 23.87
N GLY A 2 39.31 25.54 24.27
CA GLY A 2 38.10 25.44 23.39
C GLY A 2 37.65 23.97 23.25
N CYS A 3 36.40 23.53 23.40
CA CYS A 3 35.04 24.04 23.18
C CYS A 3 34.10 23.35 24.21
N GLY A 4 32.87 23.74 24.56
CA GLY A 4 31.85 24.55 23.89
C GLY A 4 30.62 23.69 23.57
N GLY A 5 29.49 23.95 24.24
CA GLY A 5 28.13 23.55 23.81
C GLY A 5 27.37 22.62 24.77
N GLY A 6 26.19 22.93 25.31
CA GLY A 6 25.30 24.07 25.10
C GLY A 6 23.85 23.61 24.88
N LEU A 7 22.95 24.17 25.68
CA LEU A 7 21.47 24.17 25.60
C LEU A 7 20.73 23.00 26.26
N ASN A 8 20.75 23.06 27.58
CA ASN A 8 19.86 22.37 28.52
C ASN A 8 18.40 22.83 28.41
N ASP A 9 17.52 21.97 28.94
CA ASP A 9 16.33 22.32 29.72
C ASP A 9 15.05 22.81 28.99
N LEU A 10 14.44 21.92 28.20
CA LEU A 10 12.97 21.78 28.18
C LEU A 10 12.47 20.34 28.49
N PHE A 11 13.40 19.43 28.84
CA PHE A 11 13.11 18.10 29.36
C PHE A 11 13.35 18.06 30.87
N ARG A 12 12.51 18.75 31.67
CA ARG A 12 12.52 18.59 33.13
C ARG A 12 11.24 19.04 33.85
N ALA A 13 10.13 18.34 33.61
CA ALA A 13 8.99 18.19 34.52
C ALA A 13 8.06 17.14 33.89
N TYR A 14 8.07 15.85 34.27
CA TYR A 14 7.68 15.33 35.57
C TYR A 14 8.46 14.04 35.85
N GLY A 15 9.23 14.05 36.94
CA GLY A 15 9.96 12.88 37.38
C GLY A 15 10.94 13.24 38.48
N ASN A 16 10.42 13.27 39.72
CA ASN A 16 11.01 12.62 40.90
C ASN A 16 10.74 13.40 42.20
N ARG A 17 9.93 12.79 43.07
CA ARG A 17 10.38 12.48 44.44
C ARG A 17 9.39 11.55 45.13
N ASP A 18 9.91 10.38 45.49
CA ASP A 18 9.44 9.61 46.63
C ASP A 18 9.30 10.53 47.86
N ASN A 19 8.10 10.61 48.42
CA ASN A 19 7.93 10.71 49.85
C ASN A 19 6.53 10.23 50.28
N ASN A 20 6.59 9.12 51.00
CA ASN A 20 5.60 8.49 51.84
C ASN A 20 4.64 9.47 52.52
N ARG A 21 3.36 9.50 52.12
CA ARG A 21 2.22 9.87 52.98
C ARG A 21 0.93 9.24 52.47
N ASN A 22 0.51 8.25 53.24
CA ASN A 22 -0.79 7.63 53.30
C ASN A 22 -1.92 8.69 53.29
N THR A 23 -2.59 8.86 52.15
CA THR A 23 -3.92 9.47 51.98
C THR A 23 -4.41 8.96 50.63
N GLY A 24 -5.20 7.90 50.58
CA GLY A 24 -6.61 7.98 50.92
C GLY A 24 -7.37 8.26 49.63
N TYR A 25 -7.92 7.20 49.05
CA TYR A 25 -8.96 7.17 48.03
C TYR A 25 -9.41 8.52 47.48
N ASN A 26 -9.07 8.78 46.22
CA ASN A 26 -9.97 9.47 45.30
C ASN A 26 -9.72 8.95 43.89
N ASP A 27 -10.57 8.02 43.50
CA ASP A 27 -10.83 7.53 42.15
C ASP A 27 -11.24 8.73 41.28
N ARG A 28 -10.25 9.47 40.78
CA ARG A 28 -10.41 10.45 39.70
C ARG A 28 -9.79 9.82 38.46
N ARG A 29 -10.56 8.96 37.79
CA ARG A 29 -10.28 8.56 36.40
C ARG A 29 -10.16 9.85 35.59
N GLN A 30 -8.94 10.31 35.34
CA GLN A 30 -8.70 11.27 34.28
C GLN A 30 -9.18 10.61 32.99
N ASP A 31 -9.88 11.39 32.17
CA ASP A 31 -10.48 10.90 30.93
C ASP A 31 -9.38 10.73 29.88
N ASP A 32 -8.55 9.69 30.07
CA ASP A 32 -7.40 9.37 29.21
C ASP A 32 -7.85 8.79 27.85
N THR A 33 -9.16 8.76 27.60
CA THR A 33 -9.79 8.29 26.37
C THR A 33 -9.22 9.03 25.16
N GLN A 34 -9.02 10.34 25.25
CA GLN A 34 -8.48 11.16 24.17
C GLN A 34 -7.02 10.82 23.85
N GLU A 35 -6.22 10.55 24.87
CA GLU A 35 -4.82 10.15 24.70
C GLU A 35 -4.70 8.75 24.08
N LYS A 36 -5.55 7.81 24.53
CA LYS A 36 -5.64 6.46 23.93
C LYS A 36 -6.07 6.52 22.47
N ILE A 37 -7.07 7.34 22.14
CA ILE A 37 -7.51 7.56 20.76
C ILE A 37 -6.38 8.14 19.91
N SER A 38 -5.63 9.09 20.45
CA SER A 38 -4.50 9.70 19.76
C SER A 38 -3.41 8.67 19.44
N LEU A 39 -3.14 7.74 20.36
CA LEU A 39 -2.19 6.65 20.14
C LEU A 39 -2.71 5.62 19.12
N ILE A 40 -4.01 5.28 19.15
CA ILE A 40 -4.65 4.39 18.16
C ILE A 40 -4.60 4.98 16.76
N LYS A 41 -4.89 6.28 16.63
CA LYS A 41 -4.74 7.03 15.36
C LYS A 41 -3.32 6.97 14.85
N ARG A 42 -2.33 7.13 15.74
CA ARG A 42 -0.91 7.03 15.38
C ARG A 42 -0.56 5.62 14.89
N LEU A 43 -0.98 4.57 15.58
CA LEU A 43 -0.74 3.18 15.17
C LEU A 43 -1.35 2.86 13.80
N TYR A 44 -2.54 3.37 13.52
CA TYR A 44 -3.17 3.22 12.21
C TYR A 44 -2.42 3.99 11.12
N ALA A 45 -2.00 5.23 11.41
CA ALA A 45 -1.22 6.05 10.48
C ALA A 45 0.18 5.46 10.19
N GLU A 46 0.80 4.82 11.17
CA GLU A 46 2.08 4.10 11.04
C GLU A 46 1.94 2.76 10.26
N GLY A 47 0.71 2.33 9.99
CA GLY A 47 0.40 1.06 9.34
C GLY A 47 0.57 -0.17 10.25
N SER A 48 0.71 0.04 11.57
CA SER A 48 0.83 -1.03 12.56
C SER A 48 -0.48 -1.76 12.81
N ILE A 49 -1.62 -1.13 12.50
CA ILE A 49 -2.95 -1.73 12.58
C ILE A 49 -3.74 -1.45 11.31
N ASP A 50 -4.60 -2.38 10.91
CA ASP A 50 -5.51 -2.22 9.78
C ASP A 50 -6.79 -1.45 10.18
N ARG A 51 -7.66 -1.22 9.20
CA ARG A 51 -8.87 -0.41 9.37
C ARG A 51 -9.83 -1.02 10.38
N ASP A 52 -10.02 -2.34 10.33
CA ASP A 52 -10.97 -3.04 11.21
C ASP A 52 -10.48 -3.00 12.66
N ARG A 53 -9.17 -3.15 12.87
CA ARG A 53 -8.54 -3.07 14.19
C ARG A 53 -8.46 -1.64 14.71
N TYR A 54 -8.35 -0.64 13.84
CA TYR A 54 -8.48 0.77 14.20
C TYR A 54 -9.85 1.10 14.80
N TYR A 55 -10.95 0.73 14.13
CA TYR A 55 -12.29 0.98 14.68
C TYR A 55 -12.56 0.15 15.94
N SER A 56 -12.13 -1.11 15.97
CA SER A 56 -12.28 -1.95 17.17
C SER A 56 -11.55 -1.39 18.39
N LEU A 57 -10.31 -0.91 18.22
CA LEU A 57 -9.56 -0.29 19.30
C LEU A 57 -10.17 1.05 19.72
N LYS A 58 -10.64 1.85 18.76
CA LYS A 58 -11.33 3.11 19.05
C LYS A 58 -12.60 2.89 19.87
N ASP A 59 -13.42 1.89 19.52
CA ASP A 59 -14.62 1.54 20.28
C ASP A 59 -14.28 1.02 21.69
N ARG A 60 -13.22 0.22 21.82
CA ARG A 60 -12.74 -0.24 23.14
C ARG A 60 -12.22 0.91 24.00
N ALA A 61 -11.59 1.92 23.40
CA ALA A 61 -11.13 3.13 24.10
C ALA A 61 -12.31 3.92 24.66
N TYR A 62 -13.36 4.16 23.86
CA TYR A 62 -14.57 4.84 24.32
C TYR A 62 -15.35 4.06 25.38
N ASN A 63 -15.33 2.73 25.29
CA ASN A 63 -15.98 1.86 26.27
C ASN A 63 -15.13 1.66 27.55
N GLY A 64 -13.97 2.30 27.67
CA GLY A 64 -13.07 2.17 28.82
C GLY A 64 -12.37 0.82 28.95
N ASN A 65 -12.49 -0.05 27.94
CA ASN A 65 -11.98 -1.44 27.93
C ASN A 65 -10.64 -1.56 27.19
N LEU A 66 -9.82 -0.51 27.26
CA LEU A 66 -8.52 -0.44 26.61
C LEU A 66 -7.51 0.26 27.50
N SER A 67 -6.38 -0.39 27.77
CA SER A 67 -5.26 0.19 28.53
C SER A 67 -4.14 0.68 27.59
N PHE A 68 -3.30 1.60 28.09
CA PHE A 68 -2.13 2.06 27.33
C PHE A 68 -1.10 0.96 27.10
N GLU A 69 -0.92 0.07 28.08
CA GLU A 69 -0.02 -1.10 27.96
C GLU A 69 -0.43 -1.97 26.77
N GLN A 70 -1.74 -2.20 26.58
CA GLN A 70 -2.24 -2.94 25.42
C GLN A 70 -1.94 -2.25 24.09
N LEU A 71 -1.93 -0.91 24.05
CA LEU A 71 -1.57 -0.15 22.85
C LEU A 71 -0.06 -0.13 22.60
N MET A 72 0.77 -0.10 23.65
CA MET A 72 2.22 -0.18 23.51
C MET A 72 2.68 -1.57 23.06
N ASN A 73 2.06 -2.64 23.56
CA ASN A 73 2.36 -4.00 23.09
C ASN A 73 2.08 -4.17 21.58
N ILE A 74 1.04 -3.50 21.06
CA ILE A 74 0.73 -3.49 19.61
C ILE A 74 1.81 -2.72 18.83
N LYS A 75 2.35 -1.65 19.42
CA LYS A 75 3.46 -0.87 18.85
C LYS A 75 4.76 -1.67 18.80
N GLU A 76 5.09 -2.36 19.89
CA GLU A 76 6.33 -3.14 20.02
C GLU A 76 6.31 -4.38 19.12
N SER A 77 5.20 -5.14 19.11
CA SER A 77 5.05 -6.32 18.23
C SER A 77 5.06 -6.00 16.73
N THR A 78 4.82 -4.74 16.33
CA THR A 78 4.97 -4.30 14.94
C THR A 78 6.37 -3.76 14.62
N HIS A 79 7.18 -3.46 15.63
CA HIS A 79 8.58 -3.10 15.49
C HIS A 79 9.47 -4.35 15.35
N ASP A 80 9.23 -5.39 16.15
CA ASP A 80 10.02 -6.64 16.11
C ASP A 80 9.93 -7.38 14.76
N ASN A 81 8.84 -7.18 14.00
CA ASN A 81 8.69 -7.73 12.64
C ASN A 81 9.40 -6.91 11.55
N ARG A 82 9.93 -5.72 11.87
CA ARG A 82 10.72 -4.87 10.94
C ARG A 82 12.23 -5.07 11.07
N ASP A 83 12.72 -5.63 12.17
CA ASP A 83 14.16 -5.72 12.48
C ASP A 83 14.88 -6.96 11.91
N ASN A 84 14.23 -7.81 11.11
CA ASN A 84 14.87 -8.96 10.45
C ASN A 84 15.16 -8.75 8.95
N SER A 85 15.39 -7.51 8.51
CA SER A 85 15.98 -7.27 7.20
C SER A 85 17.05 -6.17 7.27
N SER A 86 18.30 -6.63 7.30
CA SER A 86 19.45 -5.98 6.65
C SER A 86 20.04 -4.74 7.36
N GLN A 87 20.89 -5.03 8.34
CA GLN A 87 22.31 -4.64 8.40
C GLN A 87 22.81 -3.35 7.70
N ASP A 88 23.45 -2.50 8.51
CA ASP A 88 24.48 -1.49 8.22
C ASP A 88 24.13 -0.27 7.34
N ASN A 89 23.81 0.86 7.97
CA ASN A 89 24.79 1.96 8.17
C ASN A 89 24.13 3.20 8.80
N GLU A 90 24.85 3.77 9.76
CA GLU A 90 24.58 5.03 10.43
C GLU A 90 24.48 6.21 9.44
N THR A 91 23.48 7.08 9.62
CA THR A 91 23.72 8.50 9.95
C THR A 91 22.41 9.20 10.30
N THR A 92 22.42 9.80 11.48
CA THR A 92 21.44 10.74 12.02
C THR A 92 21.37 12.02 11.20
N GLU A 93 20.16 12.46 10.81
CA GLU A 93 19.64 13.84 10.91
C GLU A 93 18.19 13.92 10.37
N ASP A 94 17.44 14.93 10.82
CA ASP A 94 16.05 15.31 10.47
C ASP A 94 14.84 14.68 11.22
N LYS A 95 14.69 15.11 12.48
CA LYS A 95 13.43 15.01 13.27
C LYS A 95 12.31 15.99 12.86
N SER A 96 12.33 16.61 11.67
CA SER A 96 11.25 17.48 11.19
C SER A 96 10.55 17.03 9.89
N ASN A 97 10.97 15.93 9.24
CA ASN A 97 10.48 15.60 7.88
C ASN A 97 9.37 14.53 7.80
N ASN A 98 8.88 14.00 8.92
CA ASN A 98 8.07 12.77 8.87
C ASN A 98 6.61 12.95 8.38
N LYS A 99 6.06 14.19 8.35
CA LYS A 99 4.70 14.47 7.82
C LYS A 99 4.65 14.61 6.30
N ASN A 100 5.70 15.12 5.65
CA ASN A 100 5.79 15.16 4.18
C ASN A 100 6.14 13.80 3.59
N ASN A 101 6.83 12.95 4.36
CA ASN A 101 7.22 11.62 3.92
C ASN A 101 6.03 10.69 3.65
N SER A 102 4.90 10.79 4.38
CA SER A 102 3.74 9.91 4.15
C SER A 102 2.99 10.26 2.86
N VAL A 103 2.73 11.54 2.60
CA VAL A 103 2.11 12.02 1.35
C VAL A 103 3.04 11.74 0.16
N ASN A 104 4.35 11.96 0.30
CA ASN A 104 5.31 11.59 -0.73
C ASN A 104 5.30 10.08 -0.99
N LYS A 105 5.23 9.22 0.03
CA LYS A 105 5.14 7.76 -0.14
C LYS A 105 3.89 7.34 -0.94
N TYR A 106 2.73 7.95 -0.71
CA TYR A 106 1.53 7.61 -1.49
C TYR A 106 1.62 8.12 -2.95
N LYS A 107 2.20 9.30 -3.16
CA LYS A 107 2.46 9.83 -4.50
C LYS A 107 3.49 9.00 -5.28
N GLU A 108 4.54 8.55 -4.61
CA GLU A 108 5.55 7.64 -5.18
C GLU A 108 4.92 6.30 -5.57
N LYS A 109 4.12 5.71 -4.67
CA LYS A 109 3.37 4.47 -4.97
C LYS A 109 2.42 4.63 -6.15
N LEU A 110 1.72 5.76 -6.26
CA LEU A 110 0.87 6.04 -7.43
C LEU A 110 1.69 6.15 -8.72
N LYS A 111 2.87 6.77 -8.66
CA LYS A 111 3.77 6.87 -9.81
C LYS A 111 4.29 5.50 -10.25
N GLU A 112 4.70 4.66 -9.30
CA GLU A 112 5.11 3.28 -9.55
C GLU A 112 3.97 2.45 -10.16
N LEU A 113 2.77 2.53 -9.60
CA LEU A 113 1.59 1.83 -10.12
C LEU A 113 1.23 2.29 -11.53
N LYS A 114 1.29 3.59 -11.83
CA LYS A 114 1.10 4.12 -13.20
C LYS A 114 2.14 3.55 -14.16
N SER A 115 3.42 3.56 -13.77
CA SER A 115 4.48 2.99 -14.60
C SER A 115 4.32 1.49 -14.82
N SER A 116 3.81 0.76 -13.82
CA SER A 116 3.52 -0.66 -13.90
C SER A 116 2.35 -0.90 -14.86
N LYS A 117 1.28 -0.11 -14.76
CA LYS A 117 0.14 -0.15 -15.68
C LYS A 117 0.58 0.07 -17.13
N GLU A 118 1.38 1.10 -17.40
CA GLU A 118 1.91 1.37 -18.74
C GLU A 118 2.72 0.19 -19.30
N LYS A 119 3.54 -0.45 -18.47
CA LYS A 119 4.29 -1.66 -18.86
C LYS A 119 3.34 -2.81 -19.21
N VAL A 120 2.34 -3.09 -18.38
CA VAL A 120 1.36 -4.15 -18.61
C VAL A 120 0.55 -3.87 -19.89
N GLU A 121 0.12 -2.63 -20.10
CA GLU A 121 -0.57 -2.19 -21.32
C GLU A 121 0.31 -2.36 -22.56
N SER A 122 1.60 -2.02 -22.49
CA SER A 122 2.54 -2.20 -23.61
C SER A 122 2.70 -3.68 -23.99
N ILE A 123 2.68 -4.59 -23.00
CA ILE A 123 2.74 -6.04 -23.25
C ILE A 123 1.42 -6.50 -23.86
N ARG A 124 0.28 -6.00 -23.37
CA ARG A 124 -1.04 -6.34 -23.93
C ARG A 124 -1.14 -5.94 -25.39
N LEU A 125 -0.68 -4.73 -25.75
CA LEU A 125 -0.66 -4.26 -27.15
C LEU A 125 0.18 -5.16 -28.05
N LYS A 126 1.37 -5.57 -27.60
CA LYS A 126 2.20 -6.54 -28.35
C LYS A 126 1.52 -7.89 -28.55
N ILE A 127 0.78 -8.37 -27.54
CA ILE A 127 0.00 -9.60 -27.65
C ILE A 127 -1.14 -9.43 -28.67
N GLN A 128 -1.82 -8.27 -28.68
CA GLN A 128 -2.86 -7.96 -29.65
C GLN A 128 -2.33 -7.90 -31.09
N GLU A 129 -1.19 -7.25 -31.29
CA GLU A 129 -0.51 -7.24 -32.60
C GLU A 129 -0.19 -8.67 -33.05
N ARG A 130 0.42 -9.48 -32.17
CA ARG A 130 0.75 -10.87 -32.48
C ARG A 130 -0.49 -11.74 -32.75
N LEU A 131 -1.59 -11.50 -32.05
CA LEU A 131 -2.87 -12.18 -32.30
C LEU A 131 -3.41 -11.85 -33.69
N ASN A 132 -3.32 -10.60 -34.13
CA ASN A 132 -3.75 -10.20 -35.47
C ASN A 132 -2.88 -10.84 -36.55
N GLU A 133 -1.56 -10.90 -36.35
CA GLU A 133 -0.66 -11.61 -37.26
C GLU A 133 -1.01 -13.10 -37.39
N LEU A 134 -1.23 -13.78 -36.27
CA LEU A 134 -1.58 -15.20 -36.26
C LEU A 134 -2.95 -15.46 -36.89
N LEU A 135 -3.92 -14.54 -36.76
CA LEU A 135 -5.21 -14.65 -37.44
C LEU A 135 -5.05 -14.57 -38.97
N GLN A 136 -4.19 -13.67 -39.46
CA GLN A 136 -3.90 -13.60 -40.90
C GLN A 136 -3.12 -14.83 -41.38
N GLU A 137 -2.19 -15.35 -40.59
CA GLU A 137 -1.44 -16.56 -40.93
C GLU A 137 -2.36 -17.78 -40.97
N LYS A 138 -3.31 -17.86 -40.04
CA LYS A 138 -4.37 -18.87 -40.03
C LYS A 138 -5.19 -18.84 -41.31
N GLU A 139 -5.71 -17.68 -41.70
CA GLU A 139 -6.51 -17.52 -42.93
C GLU A 139 -5.72 -17.96 -44.17
N LYS A 140 -4.46 -17.52 -44.29
CA LYS A 140 -3.58 -17.95 -45.39
C LYS A 140 -3.35 -19.46 -45.41
N SER A 141 -3.14 -20.07 -44.24
CA SER A 141 -2.94 -21.52 -44.15
C SER A 141 -4.19 -22.30 -44.60
N GLU A 142 -5.38 -21.77 -44.31
CA GLU A 142 -6.66 -22.33 -44.73
C GLU A 142 -6.87 -22.19 -46.25
N GLU A 143 -6.64 -21.01 -46.81
CA GLU A 143 -6.73 -20.79 -48.26
C GLU A 143 -5.78 -21.69 -49.06
N VAL A 144 -4.52 -21.84 -48.59
CA VAL A 144 -3.55 -22.72 -49.26
C VAL A 144 -3.96 -24.19 -49.11
N ALA A 145 -4.42 -24.62 -47.92
CA ALA A 145 -4.92 -25.97 -47.74
C ALA A 145 -6.07 -26.27 -48.71
N GLU A 146 -7.07 -25.39 -48.80
CA GLU A 146 -8.23 -25.53 -49.69
C GLU A 146 -7.81 -25.64 -51.16
N SER A 147 -6.87 -24.81 -51.60
CA SER A 147 -6.37 -24.86 -52.98
C SER A 147 -5.63 -26.16 -53.30
N MET A 148 -4.95 -26.74 -52.31
CA MET A 148 -4.10 -27.93 -52.47
C MET A 148 -4.86 -29.25 -52.34
N ILE A 149 -6.09 -29.26 -51.81
CA ILE A 149 -6.93 -30.47 -51.68
C ILE A 149 -7.06 -31.23 -53.01
N SER A 150 -7.15 -30.48 -54.12
CA SER A 150 -7.30 -31.06 -55.46
C SER A 150 -6.00 -31.59 -56.08
N SER A 151 -4.85 -31.07 -55.65
CA SER A 151 -3.54 -31.34 -56.27
C SER A 151 -2.63 -32.23 -55.44
N SER A 152 -2.71 -32.16 -54.11
CA SER A 152 -1.91 -32.98 -53.19
C SER A 152 -2.52 -32.99 -51.79
N GLU A 153 -3.19 -34.09 -51.46
CA GLU A 153 -3.81 -34.31 -50.16
C GLU A 153 -2.80 -34.24 -49.00
N GLU A 154 -1.59 -34.75 -49.21
CA GLU A 154 -0.53 -34.75 -48.19
C GLU A 154 -0.12 -33.31 -47.84
N THR A 155 0.09 -32.45 -48.83
CA THR A 155 0.40 -31.04 -48.59
C THR A 155 -0.77 -30.27 -47.95
N ALA A 156 -2.02 -30.58 -48.35
CA ALA A 156 -3.19 -29.99 -47.72
C ALA A 156 -3.28 -30.34 -46.22
N ARG A 157 -2.96 -31.59 -45.85
CA ARG A 157 -2.89 -32.03 -44.46
C ARG A 157 -1.83 -31.29 -43.65
N GLU A 158 -0.63 -31.05 -44.21
CA GLU A 158 0.42 -30.27 -43.53
C GLU A 158 -0.04 -28.83 -43.22
N TYR A 159 -0.75 -28.17 -44.14
CA TYR A 159 -1.28 -26.83 -43.89
C TYR A 159 -2.42 -26.83 -42.86
N ILE A 160 -3.23 -27.88 -42.82
CA ILE A 160 -4.24 -28.06 -41.76
C ILE A 160 -3.58 -28.26 -40.39
N GLU A 161 -2.49 -29.04 -40.31
CA GLU A 161 -1.74 -29.22 -39.06
C GLU A 161 -1.15 -27.90 -38.57
N LYS A 162 -0.52 -27.13 -39.46
CA LYS A 162 -0.04 -25.76 -39.15
C LYS A 162 -1.17 -24.85 -38.68
N LYS A 163 -2.36 -24.94 -39.28
CA LYS A 163 -3.54 -24.17 -38.86
C LYS A 163 -3.93 -24.51 -37.42
N LEU A 164 -3.92 -25.79 -37.05
CA LEU A 164 -4.23 -26.24 -35.69
C LEU A 164 -3.22 -25.71 -34.67
N ASP A 165 -1.92 -25.75 -34.99
CA ASP A 165 -0.87 -25.16 -34.15
C ASP A 165 -1.05 -23.65 -33.95
N ILE A 166 -1.41 -22.94 -35.02
CA ILE A 166 -1.72 -21.51 -34.96
C ILE A 166 -2.96 -21.25 -34.09
N GLU A 167 -4.01 -22.07 -34.20
CA GLU A 167 -5.21 -21.97 -33.37
C GLU A 167 -4.92 -22.19 -31.88
N GLU A 168 -4.09 -23.17 -31.53
CA GLU A 168 -3.66 -23.41 -30.16
C GLU A 168 -2.90 -22.19 -29.60
N ASN A 169 -1.95 -21.65 -30.38
CA ASN A 169 -1.21 -20.44 -30.02
C ASN A 169 -2.14 -19.23 -29.82
N ILE A 170 -3.14 -19.04 -30.68
CA ILE A 170 -4.15 -17.99 -30.54
C ILE A 170 -4.92 -18.15 -29.22
N GLN A 171 -5.32 -19.37 -28.86
CA GLN A 171 -6.05 -19.61 -27.60
C GLN A 171 -5.19 -19.28 -26.37
N VAL A 172 -3.91 -19.67 -26.38
CA VAL A 172 -2.97 -19.37 -25.29
C VAL A 172 -2.79 -17.85 -25.15
N LEU A 173 -2.57 -17.14 -26.25
CA LEU A 173 -2.40 -15.69 -26.24
C LEU A 173 -3.67 -14.96 -25.79
N LYS A 174 -4.87 -15.40 -26.20
CA LYS A 174 -6.14 -14.83 -25.72
C LYS A 174 -6.35 -15.03 -24.21
N LYS A 175 -5.93 -16.17 -23.66
CA LYS A 175 -5.98 -16.39 -22.20
C LYS A 175 -5.06 -15.40 -21.48
N ARG A 176 -3.83 -15.26 -21.98
CA ARG A 176 -2.83 -14.35 -21.42
C ARG A 176 -3.24 -12.88 -21.52
N GLU A 177 -3.87 -12.48 -22.62
CA GLU A 177 -4.45 -11.14 -22.79
C GLU A 177 -5.48 -10.84 -21.69
N LYS A 178 -6.42 -11.76 -21.44
CA LYS A 178 -7.42 -11.62 -20.37
C LYS A 178 -6.80 -11.56 -18.97
N GLU A 179 -5.72 -12.28 -18.74
CA GLU A 179 -4.99 -12.21 -17.46
C GLU A 179 -4.34 -10.83 -17.28
N LEU A 180 -3.75 -10.26 -18.33
CA LEU A 180 -3.21 -8.89 -18.30
C LEU A 180 -4.30 -7.84 -18.08
N GLU A 181 -5.49 -8.01 -18.68
CA GLU A 181 -6.64 -7.13 -18.42
C GLU A 181 -7.04 -7.15 -16.94
N LYS A 182 -7.11 -8.34 -16.32
CA LYS A 182 -7.39 -8.45 -14.88
C LYS A 182 -6.32 -7.76 -14.03
N GLN A 183 -5.04 -7.89 -14.41
CA GLN A 183 -3.95 -7.21 -13.71
C GLN A 183 -4.07 -5.67 -13.83
N ILE A 184 -4.48 -5.16 -14.99
CA ILE A 184 -4.75 -3.72 -15.17
C ILE A 184 -5.90 -3.28 -14.27
N ASP A 185 -7.01 -4.03 -14.23
CA ASP A 185 -8.16 -3.73 -13.38
C ASP A 185 -7.80 -3.74 -11.89
N GLU A 186 -6.94 -4.66 -11.46
CA GLU A 186 -6.42 -4.72 -10.09
C GLU A 186 -5.55 -3.51 -9.78
N ILE A 187 -4.65 -3.13 -10.68
CA ILE A 187 -3.84 -1.90 -10.54
C ILE A 187 -4.76 -0.68 -10.40
N ASP A 188 -5.78 -0.54 -11.25
CA ASP A 188 -6.72 0.58 -11.19
C ASP A 188 -7.51 0.63 -9.88
N LYS A 189 -7.92 -0.53 -9.34
CA LYS A 189 -8.55 -0.61 -8.01
C LYS A 189 -7.58 -0.16 -6.92
N THR A 190 -6.32 -0.61 -6.96
CA THR A 190 -5.32 -0.21 -5.96
C THR A 190 -5.01 1.29 -6.03
N MET A 191 -4.94 1.87 -7.22
CA MET A 191 -4.77 3.32 -7.41
C MET A 191 -5.93 4.10 -6.77
N LYS A 192 -7.18 3.70 -7.04
CA LYS A 192 -8.36 4.33 -6.41
C LYS A 192 -8.33 4.23 -4.89
N ILE A 193 -7.92 3.09 -4.33
CA ILE A 193 -7.79 2.91 -2.89
C ILE A 193 -6.74 3.87 -2.31
N ILE A 194 -5.62 4.07 -3.00
CA ILE A 194 -4.57 5.00 -2.57
C ILE A 194 -5.06 6.45 -2.67
N ASP A 195 -5.73 6.83 -3.75
CA ASP A 195 -6.31 8.17 -3.91
C ASP A 195 -7.30 8.49 -2.77
N THR A 196 -8.20 7.55 -2.44
CA THR A 196 -9.12 7.71 -1.30
C THR A 196 -8.36 7.88 0.02
N LYS A 197 -7.29 7.10 0.25
CA LYS A 197 -6.46 7.24 1.45
C LYS A 197 -5.75 8.59 1.52
N MET A 198 -5.34 9.15 0.39
CA MET A 198 -4.76 10.49 0.34
C MET A 198 -5.80 11.57 0.68
N LEU A 199 -7.02 11.46 0.14
CA LEU A 199 -8.12 12.38 0.48
C LEU A 199 -8.50 12.31 1.96
N ASP A 200 -8.59 11.10 2.52
CA ASP A 200 -8.86 10.90 3.94
C ASP A 200 -7.78 11.55 4.81
N TYR A 201 -6.51 11.41 4.42
CA TYR A 201 -5.38 12.04 5.11
C TYR A 201 -5.46 13.57 5.06
N GLU A 202 -5.77 14.15 3.90
CA GLU A 202 -5.95 15.60 3.74
C GLU A 202 -7.13 16.12 4.56
N ALA A 203 -8.25 15.39 4.59
CA ALA A 203 -9.42 15.75 5.39
C ALA A 203 -9.11 15.75 6.90
N VAL A 204 -8.37 14.74 7.39
CA VAL A 204 -7.92 14.70 8.79
C VAL A 204 -6.99 15.87 9.10
N LYS A 205 -6.07 16.22 8.18
CA LYS A 205 -5.17 17.36 8.34
C LYS A 205 -5.95 18.69 8.47
N LEU A 206 -6.96 18.90 7.62
CA LEU A 206 -7.82 20.08 7.69
C LEU A 206 -8.62 20.14 9.00
N GLN A 207 -9.07 18.99 9.52
CA GLN A 207 -9.72 18.93 10.83
C GLN A 207 -8.77 19.31 11.97
N GLU A 208 -7.53 18.83 11.96
CA GLU A 208 -6.50 19.21 12.95
C GLU A 208 -6.21 20.72 12.90
N GLU A 209 -6.11 21.30 11.69
CA GLU A 209 -5.92 22.75 11.51
C GLU A 209 -7.10 23.56 12.06
N LEU A 210 -8.34 23.12 11.80
CA LEU A 210 -9.55 23.75 12.35
C LEU A 210 -9.64 23.64 13.89
N GLU A 211 -9.25 22.50 14.47
CA GLU A 211 -9.23 22.31 15.92
C GLU A 211 -8.19 23.20 16.61
N ASN A 212 -7.03 23.41 15.98
CA ASN A 212 -6.00 24.30 16.51
C ASN A 212 -6.46 25.76 16.49
N ILE A 213 -7.08 26.23 15.41
CA ILE A 213 -7.64 27.59 15.33
C ILE A 213 -8.71 27.82 16.42
N LYS A 214 -9.55 26.81 16.71
CA LYS A 214 -10.57 26.90 17.76
C LYS A 214 -10.00 26.95 19.18
N LYS A 215 -8.78 26.44 19.41
CA LYS A 215 -8.10 26.50 20.71
C LYS A 215 -7.39 27.83 20.95
N ASP A 216 -7.07 28.54 19.88
CA ASP A 216 -6.40 29.85 19.92
C ASP A 216 -7.38 31.05 20.05
N ILE A 217 -8.70 30.78 20.12
CA ILE A 217 -9.79 31.74 20.36
C ILE A 217 -10.37 31.51 21.76
#